data_AF-A0A7X6A7Q6-F1
#
_entry.id   AF-A0A7X6A7Q6-F1
#
_cell.length_a   1.000
_cell.length_b   1.000
_cell.length_c   1.000
_cell.angle_alpha   90.00
_cell.angle_beta   90.00
_cell.angle_gamma   90.00
#
_symmetry.space_group_name_H-M   'P 1'
#
loop_
_entity.id
_entity.type
_entity.pdbx_description
1 polymer ?
#
loop_
_entity_poly.entity_id
_entity_poly.type
_entity_poly.pdbx_seq_one_letter_code
_entity_poly.pdbx_strand_id
1 'polypeptide(L)'
;MAADSAYLQGWATLTRSIRDGSSWSGREANGAFLNLGDGRFADAAGISGFDYEDDARAAAAVDWDHDGRLDVWVKNRTGPQL
;
A
#
# COMPACT_ATOMS: atom_id res chain seq x y z
N MET A 1 -32.47 -14.62 11.62
CA MET A 1 -32.35 -13.19 11.97
C MET A 1 -32.04 -12.45 10.69
N ALA A 2 -32.91 -11.53 10.25
CA ALA A 2 -32.65 -10.70 9.07
C ALA A 2 -31.63 -9.62 9.45
N ALA A 3 -30.66 -9.37 8.58
CA ALA A 3 -29.72 -8.26 8.77
C ALA A 3 -30.47 -6.92 8.72
N ASP A 4 -30.13 -6.00 9.62
CA ASP A 4 -30.72 -4.66 9.69
C ASP A 4 -30.43 -3.86 8.40
N SER A 5 -31.39 -3.03 7.97
CA SER A 5 -31.30 -2.19 6.76
C SER A 5 -30.11 -1.23 6.83
N ALA A 6 -29.82 -0.67 8.02
CA ALA A 6 -28.67 0.20 8.22
C ALA A 6 -27.34 -0.54 7.99
N TYR A 7 -27.24 -1.79 8.44
CA TYR A 7 -26.07 -2.62 8.19
C TYR A 7 -25.86 -2.88 6.69
N LEU A 8 -26.92 -3.24 5.97
CA LEU A 8 -26.83 -3.50 4.53
C LEU A 8 -26.43 -2.24 3.74
N GLN A 9 -26.93 -1.06 4.13
CA GLN A 9 -26.53 0.21 3.52
C GLN A 9 -25.06 0.56 3.82
N GLY A 10 -24.61 0.36 5.05
CA GLY A 10 -23.22 0.54 5.44
C GLY A 10 -22.28 -0.38 4.65
N TRP A 11 -22.65 -1.66 4.53
CA TRP A 11 -21.91 -2.64 3.75
C TRP A 11 -21.84 -2.27 2.26
N ALA A 12 -22.96 -1.85 1.67
CA ALA A 12 -23.02 -1.43 0.27
C ALA A 12 -22.14 -0.19 0.02
N THR A 13 -22.16 0.78 0.94
CA THR A 13 -21.34 1.99 0.86
C THR A 13 -19.85 1.68 0.96
N LEU A 14 -19.46 0.84 1.93
CA LEU A 14 -18.08 0.37 2.07
C LEU A 14 -17.62 -0.36 0.81
N THR A 15 -18.38 -1.34 0.34
CA THR A 15 -18.02 -2.15 -0.85
C THR A 15 -17.85 -1.28 -2.09
N ARG A 16 -18.71 -0.26 -2.27
CA ARG A 16 -18.57 0.71 -3.35
C ARG A 16 -17.26 1.50 -3.21
N SER A 17 -16.97 2.04 -2.03
CA SER A 17 -15.72 2.77 -1.77
C SER A 17 -14.47 1.94 -2.09
N ILE A 18 -14.49 0.64 -1.76
CA ILE A 18 -13.40 -0.29 -2.08
C ILE A 18 -13.22 -0.42 -3.61
N ARG A 19 -14.32 -0.61 -4.34
CA ARG A 19 -14.33 -0.79 -5.81
C ARG A 19 -13.96 0.48 -6.57
N ASP A 20 -14.40 1.63 -6.06
CA ASP A 20 -14.14 2.94 -6.69
C ASP A 20 -12.70 3.43 -6.47
N GLY A 21 -11.86 2.64 -5.80
CA GLY A 21 -10.46 3.00 -5.61
C GLY A 21 -10.25 4.06 -4.53
N SER A 22 -11.21 4.30 -3.62
CA SER A 22 -11.03 5.26 -2.53
C SER A 22 -9.82 4.91 -1.67
N SER A 23 -8.95 5.88 -1.39
CA SER A 23 -7.84 5.69 -0.45
C SER A 23 -8.34 5.33 0.95
N TRP A 24 -7.63 4.40 1.56
CA TRP A 24 -7.83 3.94 2.93
C TRP A 24 -6.74 4.48 3.86
N SER A 25 -5.71 5.17 3.35
CA SER A 25 -4.69 5.89 4.13
C SER A 25 -4.81 7.42 3.98
N GLY A 26 -5.95 7.93 3.50
CA GLY A 26 -6.16 9.38 3.38
C GLY A 26 -5.26 10.06 2.35
N ARG A 27 -4.80 9.33 1.33
CA ARG A 27 -3.80 9.75 0.33
C ARG A 27 -2.43 10.09 0.91
N GLU A 28 -2.08 9.52 2.06
CA GLU A 28 -0.71 9.56 2.55
C GLU A 28 0.18 8.76 1.59
N ALA A 29 1.27 9.38 1.14
CA ALA A 29 2.28 8.73 0.31
C ALA A 29 2.97 7.61 1.12
N ASN A 30 3.40 6.56 0.43
CA ASN A 30 4.11 5.48 1.09
C ASN A 30 5.46 5.94 1.64
N GLY A 31 5.80 5.53 2.86
CA GLY A 31 7.08 5.84 3.49
C GLY A 31 8.14 4.77 3.25
N ALA A 32 9.40 5.18 3.06
CA ALA A 32 10.55 4.29 3.03
C ALA A 32 11.69 4.89 3.86
N PHE A 33 12.15 4.14 4.86
CA PHE A 33 13.12 4.64 5.83
C PHE A 33 14.46 3.94 5.69
N LEU A 34 15.49 4.67 5.28
CA LEU A 34 16.85 4.17 5.18
C LEU A 34 17.47 4.09 6.58
N ASN A 35 17.86 2.89 6.99
CA ASN A 35 18.61 2.68 8.23
C ASN A 35 20.04 3.26 8.09
N LEU A 36 20.38 4.22 8.94
CA LEU A 36 21.69 4.89 8.96
C LEU A 36 22.64 4.32 10.02
N GLY A 37 22.20 3.29 10.76
CA GLY A 37 22.87 2.79 11.96
C GLY A 37 22.48 3.56 13.23
N ASP A 38 22.89 3.03 14.38
CA ASP A 38 22.71 3.67 15.70
C ASP A 38 21.26 4.07 16.03
N GLY A 39 20.29 3.28 15.57
CA GLY A 39 18.87 3.56 15.78
C GLY A 39 18.32 4.76 15.00
N ARG A 40 19.08 5.29 14.03
CA ARG A 40 18.68 6.42 13.20
C ARG A 40 18.16 5.96 11.85
N PHE A 41 17.14 6.67 11.37
CA PHE A 41 16.52 6.45 10.07
C PHE A 41 16.35 7.79 9.36
N ALA A 42 16.56 7.80 8.05
CA ALA A 42 16.19 8.93 7.19
C ALA A 42 15.00 8.52 6.33
N ASP A 43 14.04 9.43 6.17
CA ASP A 43 13.03 9.29 5.13
C ASP A 43 13.72 9.38 3.76
N ALA A 44 13.56 8.31 2.99
CA ALA A 44 14.12 8.14 1.65
C ALA A 44 13.02 7.85 0.62
N ALA A 45 11.74 8.01 0.97
CA ALA A 45 10.61 7.66 0.10
C ALA A 45 10.70 8.34 -1.27
N GLY A 46 10.88 9.67 -1.28
CA GLY A 46 10.95 10.44 -2.53
C GLY A 46 12.21 10.17 -3.37
N ILE A 47 13.36 9.96 -2.74
CA ILE A 47 14.61 9.70 -3.48
C ILE A 47 14.70 8.27 -4.02
N SER A 48 13.99 7.32 -3.40
CA SER A 48 13.93 5.93 -3.84
C SER A 48 12.80 5.65 -4.82
N GLY A 49 11.84 6.59 -4.96
CA GLY A 49 10.62 6.40 -5.74
C GLY A 49 9.60 5.50 -5.07
N PHE A 50 9.76 5.20 -3.78
CA PHE A 50 8.76 4.45 -3.01
C PHE A 50 7.56 5.30 -2.58
N ASP A 51 7.60 6.62 -2.72
CA ASP A 51 6.55 7.57 -2.37
C ASP A 51 5.32 7.57 -3.31
N TYR A 52 5.06 6.44 -3.98
CA TYR A 52 3.93 6.30 -4.90
C TYR A 52 2.59 6.67 -4.23
N GLU A 53 1.78 7.49 -4.91
CA GLU A 53 0.51 8.03 -4.41
C GLU A 53 -0.66 7.02 -4.49
N ASP A 54 -0.49 5.84 -3.89
CA ASP A 54 -1.57 4.87 -3.65
C ASP A 54 -1.28 4.07 -2.37
N ASP A 55 -2.30 3.41 -1.84
CA ASP A 55 -2.17 2.67 -0.60
C ASP A 55 -1.39 1.37 -0.84
N ALA A 56 -0.09 1.33 -0.52
CA ALA A 56 0.66 0.07 -0.51
C ALA A 56 0.10 -0.88 0.57
N ARG A 57 0.03 -2.17 0.24
CA ARG A 57 -0.56 -3.20 1.12
C ARG A 57 0.33 -4.41 1.34
N ALA A 58 1.31 -4.63 0.47
CA ALA A 58 2.31 -5.67 0.64
C ALA A 58 3.62 -5.26 -0.02
N ALA A 59 4.72 -5.76 0.52
CA ALA A 59 6.05 -5.66 -0.06
C ALA A 59 6.72 -7.04 -0.03
N ALA A 60 7.51 -7.34 -1.05
CA ALA A 60 8.32 -8.55 -1.13
C ALA A 60 9.71 -8.20 -1.66
N ALA A 61 10.74 -8.82 -1.08
CA ALA A 61 12.12 -8.71 -1.56
C ALA A 61 12.48 -9.95 -2.39
N VAL A 62 13.05 -9.75 -3.57
CA VAL A 62 13.43 -10.81 -4.50
C VAL A 62 14.56 -10.31 -5.40
N ASP A 63 15.54 -11.16 -5.73
CA ASP A 63 16.50 -10.88 -6.80
C ASP A 63 15.83 -11.24 -8.13
N TRP A 64 15.15 -10.27 -8.75
CA TRP A 64 14.27 -10.51 -9.90
C TRP A 64 15.04 -10.60 -11.21
N ASP A 65 16.09 -9.79 -11.36
CA ASP A 65 16.92 -9.76 -12.57
C ASP A 65 18.17 -10.65 -12.50
N HIS A 66 18.37 -11.34 -11.37
CA HIS A 66 19.43 -12.31 -11.10
C HIS A 66 20.83 -11.68 -11.08
N ASP A 67 20.95 -10.42 -10.65
CA ASP A 67 22.23 -9.73 -10.54
C ASP A 67 22.86 -9.84 -9.13
N GLY A 68 22.17 -10.51 -8.20
CA GLY A 68 22.60 -10.70 -6.82
C GLY A 68 22.23 -9.55 -5.88
N ARG A 69 21.56 -8.50 -6.38
CA ARG A 69 20.97 -7.42 -5.58
C ARG A 69 19.48 -7.73 -5.37
N LEU A 70 18.97 -7.43 -4.18
CA LEU A 70 17.54 -7.58 -3.91
C LEU A 70 16.77 -6.41 -4.51
N ASP A 71 15.77 -6.74 -5.31
CA ASP A 71 14.70 -5.85 -5.73
C ASP A 71 13.55 -5.87 -4.71
N VAL A 72 12.70 -4.85 -4.79
CA VAL A 72 11.51 -4.73 -3.95
C VAL A 72 10.28 -4.59 -4.83
N TRP A 73 9.34 -5.50 -4.64
CA TRP A 73 8.02 -5.45 -5.26
C TRP A 73 7.02 -4.88 -4.27
N VAL A 74 6.27 -3.86 -4.68
CA VAL A 74 5.22 -3.24 -3.87
C VAL A 74 3.86 -3.45 -4.54
N LYS A 75 2.91 -4.02 -3.78
CA LYS A 75 1.53 -4.20 -4.24
C LYS A 75 0.66 -3.10 -3.66
N ASN A 76 0.08 -2.29 -4.54
CA ASN A 76 -0.87 -1.25 -4.17
C ASN A 76 -2.31 -1.74 -4.20
N ARG A 77 -3.18 -1.09 -3.43
CA ARG A 77 -4.60 -1.47 -3.34
C ARG A 77 -5.31 -1.35 -4.68
N THR A 78 -5.07 -0.28 -5.43
CA THR A 78 -5.71 -0.06 -6.74
C THR A 78 -4.95 -0.67 -7.91
N GLY A 79 -3.76 -1.25 -7.66
CA GLY A 79 -3.01 -2.01 -8.65
C GLY A 79 -3.81 -3.20 -9.19
N PRO A 80 -3.44 -3.72 -10.37
CA PRO A 80 -4.10 -4.88 -10.97
C PRO A 80 -4.24 -6.04 -9.98
N GLN A 81 -5.43 -6.65 -9.97
CA GLN A 81 -5.69 -7.86 -9.19
C GLN A 81 -5.58 -9.06 -10.12
N LEU A 82 -4.77 -10.04 -9.73
CA LEU A 82 -4.67 -11.35 -10.36
C LEU A 82 -5.60 -12.34 -9.63
#